data_AF-A0A6I7WM75-F1
#
_entry.id   AF-A0A6I7WM75-F1
#
_cell.length_a   1.000
_cell.length_b   1.000
_cell.length_c   1.000
_cell.angle_alpha   90.00
_cell.angle_beta   90.00
_cell.angle_gamma   90.00
#
_symmetry.space_group_name_H-M   'P 1'
#
loop_
_entity.id
_entity.type
_entity.pdbx_description
1 polymer ?
#
loop_
_entity_poly.entity_id
_entity_poly.type
_entity_poly.pdbx_seq_one_letter_code
_entity_poly.pdbx_strand_id
1 'polypeptide(L)'
;MSDPDEQLRRFKEREQISYKQHKITEEDYRNRDKWTEYSLAVNDMVAHTSSQTTPWTLVEANDKRYARIKVLKTYCEALEKVLD
;
A
#
# COMPACT_ATOMS: atom_id res chain seq x y z
N MET A 1 0.43 2.18 4.48
CA MET A 1 -0.60 1.11 4.53
C MET A 1 -1.98 1.74 4.33
N SER A 2 -2.98 0.98 3.85
CA SER A 2 -4.37 1.45 3.95
C SER A 2 -4.79 1.51 5.41
N ASP A 3 -5.76 2.38 5.71
CA ASP A 3 -6.29 2.50 7.07
C ASP A 3 -6.85 1.15 7.55
N PRO A 4 -6.82 0.87 8.87
CA PRO A 4 -7.32 -0.39 9.42
C PRO A 4 -8.74 -0.70 8.96
N ASP A 5 -9.63 0.30 8.93
CA ASP A 5 -11.03 0.08 8.59
C ASP A 5 -11.23 -0.26 7.11
N GLU A 6 -10.50 0.42 6.22
CA GLU A 6 -10.54 0.14 4.78
C GLU A 6 -9.94 -1.24 4.46
N GLN A 7 -8.92 -1.68 5.20
CA GLN A 7 -8.40 -3.04 5.08
C GLN A 7 -9.45 -4.08 5.47
N LEU A 8 -10.14 -3.91 6.60
CA LEU A 8 -11.19 -4.83 7.05
C LEU A 8 -12.37 -4.87 6.07
N ARG A 9 -12.80 -3.70 5.58
CA ARG A 9 -13.85 -3.61 4.57
C ARG A 9 -13.49 -4.42 3.32
N ARG A 10 -12.23 -4.33 2.86
CA ARG A 10 -11.73 -5.09 1.71
C ARG A 10 -11.65 -6.59 1.98
N PHE A 11 -11.31 -7.02 3.20
CA PHE A 11 -11.28 -8.44 3.56
C PHE A 11 -12.67 -9.04 3.45
N LYS A 12 -13.66 -8.42 4.11
CA LYS A 12 -15.07 -8.81 4.02
C LYS A 12 -15.57 -8.82 2.57
N GLU A 13 -15.23 -7.80 1.78
CA GLU A 13 -15.60 -7.76 0.35
C GLU A 13 -15.01 -8.96 -0.44
N ARG A 14 -13.79 -9.39 -0.14
CA ARG A 14 -13.16 -10.54 -0.82
C ARG A 14 -13.86 -11.86 -0.46
N GLU A 15 -14.31 -12.02 0.78
CA GLU A 15 -15.06 -13.20 1.22
C GLU A 15 -16.41 -13.34 0.51
N GLN A 16 -17.05 -12.22 0.17
CA GLN A 16 -18.37 -12.22 -0.48
C GLN A 16 -18.29 -12.38 -2.00
N ILE A 17 -17.13 -12.15 -2.62
CA ILE A 17 -16.96 -12.18 -4.08
C ILE A 17 -16.24 -13.46 -4.49
N SER A 18 -16.97 -14.40 -5.10
CA SER A 18 -16.48 -15.75 -5.47
C SER A 18 -15.10 -15.75 -6.14
N TYR A 19 -14.90 -14.92 -7.17
CA TYR A 19 -13.64 -14.86 -7.90
C TYR A 19 -12.50 -14.15 -7.15
N LYS A 20 -12.76 -13.53 -5.99
CA LYS A 20 -11.76 -12.87 -5.13
C LYS A 20 -11.47 -13.65 -3.84
N GLN A 21 -12.27 -14.66 -3.49
CA GLN A 21 -12.14 -15.41 -2.25
C GLN A 21 -10.75 -16.03 -2.06
N HIS A 22 -10.10 -16.50 -3.14
CA HIS A 22 -8.74 -17.03 -3.08
C HIS A 22 -7.67 -16.00 -2.63
N LYS A 23 -8.01 -14.71 -2.53
CA LYS A 23 -7.11 -13.61 -2.11
C LYS A 23 -7.27 -13.24 -0.64
N ILE A 24 -8.01 -14.03 0.14
CA ILE A 24 -8.15 -13.84 1.57
C ILE A 24 -8.03 -15.19 2.27
N THR A 25 -7.24 -15.22 3.32
CA THR A 25 -6.93 -16.40 4.12
C THR A 25 -6.88 -16.02 5.60
N GLU A 26 -6.86 -17.01 6.49
CA GLU A 26 -6.66 -16.78 7.93
C GLU A 26 -5.34 -16.04 8.24
N GLU A 27 -4.34 -16.18 7.37
CA GLU A 27 -3.07 -15.49 7.47
C GLU A 27 -3.23 -13.97 7.37
N ASP A 28 -4.13 -13.49 6.50
CA ASP A 28 -4.40 -12.07 6.33
C ASP A 28 -5.00 -11.47 7.61
N TYR A 29 -5.89 -12.20 8.28
CA TYR A 29 -6.47 -11.80 9.56
C TYR A 29 -5.44 -11.80 10.69
N ARG A 30 -4.61 -12.85 10.77
CA ARG A 30 -3.50 -12.89 11.74
C ARG A 30 -2.51 -11.73 11.56
N ASN A 31 -2.23 -11.34 10.31
CA ASN A 31 -1.37 -10.19 10.02
C ASN A 31 -2.05 -8.86 10.31
N ARG A 32 -3.37 -8.77 10.14
CA ARG A 32 -4.16 -7.61 10.53
C ARG A 32 -4.10 -7.35 12.03
N ASP A 33 -4.13 -8.40 12.86
CA ASP A 33 -3.98 -8.23 14.32
C ASP A 33 -2.67 -7.55 14.70
N LYS A 34 -1.66 -7.63 13.81
CA LYS A 34 -0.35 -6.99 13.93
C LYS A 34 -0.21 -5.67 13.18
N TRP A 35 -1.33 -5.00 12.87
CA TRP A 35 -1.32 -3.80 12.03
C TRP A 35 -0.42 -2.71 12.60
N THR A 36 -0.42 -2.53 13.93
CA THR A 36 0.41 -1.53 14.61
C THR A 36 1.90 -1.84 14.45
N GLU A 37 2.30 -3.11 14.62
CA GLU A 37 3.68 -3.55 14.44
C GLU A 37 4.15 -3.36 13.00
N TYR A 38 3.31 -3.68 12.01
CA TYR A 38 3.62 -3.43 10.61
C TYR A 38 3.72 -1.93 10.30
N SER A 39 2.85 -1.10 10.88
CA SER A 39 2.91 0.36 10.72
C SER A 39 4.24 0.93 11.25
N LEU A 40 4.65 0.51 12.46
CA LEU A 40 5.94 0.90 13.04
C LEU A 40 7.12 0.42 12.19
N ALA A 41 7.12 -0.85 11.77
CA ALA A 41 8.19 -1.41 10.94
C ALA A 41 8.32 -0.69 9.57
N VAL A 42 7.19 -0.31 8.95
CA VAL A 42 7.21 0.47 7.70
C VAL A 42 7.76 1.87 7.94
N ASN A 43 7.37 2.53 9.03
CA ASN A 43 7.90 3.85 9.39
C ASN A 43 9.41 3.80 9.61
N ASP A 44 9.89 2.82 10.37
CA ASP A 44 11.31 2.61 10.60
C ASP A 44 12.06 2.34 9.29
N MET A 45 11.53 1.47 8.43
CA MET A 45 12.11 1.18 7.12
C MET A 45 12.25 2.47 6.28
N VAL A 46 11.18 3.27 6.17
CA VAL A 46 11.21 4.51 5.39
C VAL A 46 12.18 5.52 5.99
N ALA A 47 12.22 5.66 7.32
CA ALA A 47 13.12 6.58 8.02
C ALA A 47 14.60 6.25 7.77
N HIS A 48 14.95 4.96 7.69
CA HIS A 48 16.34 4.53 7.53
C HIS A 48 16.78 4.31 6.09
N THR A 49 15.84 4.16 5.14
CA THR A 49 16.18 3.78 3.75
C THR A 49 15.74 4.79 2.69
N SER A 50 14.91 5.78 3.04
CA SER A 50 14.59 6.87 2.13
C SER A 50 15.72 7.89 2.12
N SER A 51 16.33 8.13 0.95
CA SER A 51 17.43 9.07 0.77
C SER A 51 17.15 10.07 -0.35
N GLN A 52 18.01 11.09 -0.50
CA GLN A 52 17.89 12.07 -1.58
C GLN A 52 18.02 11.43 -2.97
N THR A 53 18.87 10.41 -3.11
CA THR A 53 19.10 9.72 -4.39
C THR A 53 18.14 8.55 -4.62
N THR A 54 17.55 8.01 -3.55
CA THR A 54 16.61 6.89 -3.59
C THR A 54 15.40 7.15 -2.67
N PRO A 55 14.51 8.09 -3.01
CA PRO A 55 13.41 8.46 -2.15
C PRO A 55 12.27 7.42 -2.19
N TRP A 56 11.70 7.09 -1.04
CA TRP A 56 10.41 6.44 -0.97
C TRP A 56 9.29 7.45 -1.24
N THR A 57 8.29 7.07 -2.05
CA THR A 57 7.09 7.89 -2.29
C THR A 57 5.90 7.34 -1.50
N LEU A 58 5.29 8.16 -0.66
CA LEU A 58 4.05 7.80 0.06
C LEU A 58 2.82 7.91 -0.85
N VAL A 59 2.05 6.84 -0.96
CA VAL A 59 0.83 6.77 -1.77
C VAL A 59 -0.36 6.37 -0.89
N GLU A 60 -1.37 7.24 -0.86
CA GLU A 60 -2.63 7.04 -0.15
C GLU A 60 -3.46 5.99 -0.88
N ALA A 61 -3.54 4.79 -0.29
CA ALA A 61 -4.08 3.61 -0.96
C ALA A 61 -5.54 3.27 -0.60
N ASN A 62 -6.26 4.15 0.09
CA ASN A 62 -7.67 3.94 0.45
C ASN A 62 -8.57 3.95 -0.78
N ASP A 63 -8.32 4.86 -1.74
CA ASP A 63 -8.94 4.83 -3.06
C ASP A 63 -7.98 4.19 -4.08
N LYS A 64 -8.39 3.06 -4.67
CA LYS A 64 -7.58 2.33 -5.66
C LYS A 64 -7.34 3.12 -6.94
N ARG A 65 -8.33 3.89 -7.41
CA ARG A 65 -8.23 4.69 -8.64
C ARG A 65 -7.25 5.83 -8.42
N TYR A 66 -7.37 6.55 -7.30
CA TYR A 66 -6.44 7.60 -6.93
C TYR A 66 -5.00 7.07 -6.84
N ALA A 67 -4.79 5.99 -6.08
CA ALA A 67 -3.47 5.40 -5.89
C ALA A 67 -2.80 5.01 -7.22
N ARG A 68 -3.56 4.40 -8.15
CA ARG A 68 -3.06 4.05 -9.49
C ARG A 68 -2.60 5.28 -10.27
N ILE A 69 -3.41 6.34 -10.27
CA ILE A 69 -3.07 7.58 -10.97
C ILE A 69 -1.84 8.24 -10.34
N LYS A 70 -1.76 8.30 -9.01
CA LYS A 70 -0.60 8.89 -8.31
C LYS A 70 0.69 8.14 -8.65
N VAL A 71 0.68 6.81 -8.60
CA VAL A 71 1.84 5.97 -8.96
C VAL A 71 2.29 6.24 -10.39
N LEU A 72 1.37 6.22 -11.36
CA LEU A 72 1.70 6.46 -12.77
C LEU A 72 2.28 7.87 -13.00
N LYS A 73 1.69 8.89 -12.38
CA LYS A 73 2.20 10.27 -12.46
C LYS A 73 3.59 10.39 -11.89
N THR A 74 3.81 9.91 -10.66
CA THR A 74 5.14 9.95 -10.02
C THR A 74 6.19 9.23 -10.86
N TYR A 75 5.83 8.10 -11.48
CA TYR A 75 6.74 7.37 -12.36
C TYR A 75 7.09 8.15 -13.63
N CYS A 76 6.09 8.71 -14.33
CA CYS A 76 6.34 9.51 -15.53
C CYS A 76 7.18 10.76 -15.22
N GLU A 77 6.85 11.49 -14.14
CA GLU A 77 7.61 12.66 -13.69
C GLU A 77 9.08 12.31 -13.38
N ALA A 78 9.34 11.13 -12.82
CA ALA A 78 10.69 10.66 -12.55
C ALA A 78 11.45 10.30 -13.84
N LEU A 79 10.79 9.70 -14.83
CA LEU A 79 11.39 9.39 -16.12
C LEU A 79 11.70 10.65 -16.94
N GLU A 80 10.76 11.59 -17.00
CA GLU A 80 10.92 12.85 -17.74
C GLU A 80 12.16 13.61 -17.27
N LYS A 81 12.37 13.71 -15.94
CA LYS A 81 13.56 14.35 -15.34
C LYS A 81 14.91 13.71 -15.72
N VAL A 82 14.92 12.46 -16.19
CA VAL A 82 16.15 11.76 -16.60
C VAL A 82 16.36 11.87 -18.12
N LEU A 83 15.30 12.18 -18.87
CA LEU A 83 15.33 12.31 -20.33
C LEU A 83 15.58 13.75 -20.80
N ASP A 84 15.27 14.75 -19.95
CA ASP A 84 15.66 16.15 -20.13
C ASP A 84 17.13 16.41 -19.77
#